data_AF-A0A7Z2RFW9-F1
#
_entry.id   AF-A0A7Z2RFW9-F1
#
_cell.length_a   1.000
_cell.length_b   1.000
_cell.length_c   1.000
_cell.angle_alpha   90.00
_cell.angle_beta   90.00
_cell.angle_gamma   90.00
#
_symmetry.space_group_name_H-M   'P 1'
#
loop_
_entity.id
_entity.type
_entity.pdbx_description
1 polymer ?
#
loop_
_entity_poly.entity_id
_entity_poly.type
_entity_poly.pdbx_seq_one_letter_code
_entity_poly.pdbx_strand_id
1 'polypeptide(L)'
;MNIFDQLSSHQWEYFASYYLGSQGYTVLEPPSVGPDQGKDLIAQLDNVTYLVSCKHFSRSQRPVYAGDECSILDRLIQHGAQKFIGFYSTCGSVSLSESLEADGVEYVIFDGLSIFENMMDVSFSVHQSLFREIRVVRAKTFGQEYRPLLCQCGCGSDILGSALSSSVYLALGEKGVNVEWCLDKHIDYSHNLILTISDVENCFSLNSLNKIIDEHERILESASEVSPLFDEMYTTFLEVVHQMIYPVD
;
A
#
# COMPACT_ATOMS: atom_id res chain seq x y z
N MET A 1 -13.09 6.34 11.86
CA MET A 1 -13.14 6.20 10.39
C MET A 1 -12.28 5.00 10.08
N ASN A 2 -12.85 3.94 9.49
CA ASN A 2 -12.10 2.71 9.20
C ASN A 2 -11.19 3.01 7.98
N ILE A 3 -9.91 2.68 8.06
CA ILE A 3 -8.93 2.99 6.99
C ILE A 3 -9.34 2.40 5.64
N PHE A 4 -10.13 1.33 5.64
CA PHE A 4 -10.62 0.70 4.42
C PHE A 4 -11.78 1.47 3.76
N ASP A 5 -12.41 2.43 4.45
CA ASP A 5 -13.54 3.22 3.91
C ASP A 5 -13.17 4.06 2.67
N GLN A 6 -11.88 4.27 2.41
CA GLN A 6 -11.39 4.97 1.22
C GLN A 6 -11.33 4.07 -0.03
N LEU A 7 -11.41 2.75 0.13
CA LEU A 7 -11.38 1.81 -0.98
C LEU A 7 -12.79 1.59 -1.54
N SER A 8 -12.89 1.50 -2.86
CA SER A 8 -14.04 0.88 -3.53
C SER A 8 -13.97 -0.66 -3.38
N SER A 9 -15.09 -1.36 -3.61
CA SER A 9 -15.10 -2.83 -3.57
C SER A 9 -14.09 -3.44 -4.55
N HIS A 10 -13.95 -2.86 -5.74
CA HIS A 10 -12.98 -3.32 -6.73
C HIS A 10 -11.53 -3.08 -6.27
N GLN A 11 -11.25 -1.94 -5.65
CA GLN A 11 -9.92 -1.69 -5.05
C GLN A 11 -9.64 -2.62 -3.87
N TRP A 12 -10.66 -3.05 -3.13
CA TRP A 12 -10.54 -4.04 -2.06
C TRP A 12 -10.11 -5.42 -2.58
N GLU A 13 -10.64 -5.85 -3.71
CA GLU A 13 -10.24 -7.11 -4.37
C GLU A 13 -8.78 -7.06 -4.86
N TYR A 14 -8.36 -5.95 -5.48
CA TYR A 14 -6.94 -5.75 -5.83
C TYR A 14 -6.05 -5.73 -4.58
N PHE A 15 -6.48 -5.05 -3.52
CA PHE A 15 -5.76 -5.02 -2.26
C PHE A 15 -5.58 -6.43 -1.69
N ALA A 16 -6.60 -7.29 -1.76
CA ALA A 16 -6.53 -8.68 -1.33
C ALA A 16 -5.42 -9.46 -2.08
N SER A 17 -5.30 -9.26 -3.40
CA SER A 17 -4.22 -9.86 -4.20
C SER A 17 -2.83 -9.47 -3.69
N TYR A 18 -2.60 -8.17 -3.45
CA TYR A 18 -1.31 -7.69 -2.94
C TYR A 18 -1.03 -8.16 -1.51
N TYR A 19 -2.04 -8.15 -0.65
CA TYR A 19 -1.93 -8.61 0.73
C TYR A 19 -1.61 -10.11 0.79
N LEU A 20 -2.31 -10.94 0.02
CA LEU A 20 -2.02 -12.38 -0.01
C LEU A 20 -0.60 -12.64 -0.52
N GLY A 21 -0.15 -11.88 -1.51
CA GLY A 21 1.25 -11.90 -1.96
C GLY A 21 2.25 -11.60 -0.84
N SER A 22 1.99 -10.60 0.01
CA SER A 22 2.87 -10.29 1.15
C SER A 22 2.86 -11.37 2.24
N GLN A 23 1.75 -12.10 2.36
CA GLN A 23 1.61 -13.23 3.27
C GLN A 23 2.16 -14.55 2.68
N GLY A 24 2.84 -14.51 1.53
CA GLY A 24 3.52 -15.65 0.91
C GLY A 24 2.67 -16.47 -0.07
N TYR A 25 1.43 -16.06 -0.34
CA TYR A 25 0.58 -16.73 -1.33
C TYR A 25 0.99 -16.34 -2.75
N THR A 26 0.83 -17.27 -3.68
CA THR A 26 0.90 -17.01 -5.12
C THR A 26 -0.51 -16.83 -5.66
N VAL A 27 -0.83 -15.67 -6.22
CA VAL A 27 -2.14 -15.43 -6.88
C VAL A 27 -2.11 -16.06 -8.26
N LEU A 28 -2.91 -17.12 -8.45
CA LEU A 28 -3.00 -17.87 -9.70
C LEU A 28 -3.97 -17.21 -10.68
N GLU A 29 -5.09 -16.70 -10.16
CA GLU A 29 -6.08 -15.96 -10.94
C GLU A 29 -6.38 -14.64 -10.23
N PRO A 30 -6.00 -13.48 -10.80
CA PRO A 30 -6.24 -12.16 -10.20
C PRO A 30 -7.71 -11.74 -10.32
N PRO A 31 -8.13 -10.65 -9.64
CA PRO A 31 -9.45 -10.06 -9.81
C PRO A 31 -9.80 -9.79 -11.27
N SER A 32 -10.96 -10.28 -11.72
CA SER A 32 -11.47 -10.06 -13.07
C SER A 32 -12.50 -8.94 -13.13
N VAL A 33 -12.47 -8.16 -14.21
CA VAL A 33 -13.54 -7.20 -14.52
C VAL A 33 -14.57 -7.88 -15.41
N GLY A 34 -15.68 -8.38 -14.84
CA GLY A 34 -16.74 -9.05 -15.60
C GLY A 34 -17.78 -9.75 -14.72
N PRO A 35 -18.72 -10.53 -15.29
CA PRO A 35 -19.62 -11.36 -14.50
C PRO A 35 -18.81 -12.46 -13.81
N ASP A 36 -18.42 -12.19 -12.57
CA ASP A 36 -17.73 -13.18 -11.74
C ASP A 36 -18.69 -14.30 -11.43
N GLN A 37 -18.34 -15.52 -11.84
CA GLN A 37 -19.08 -16.74 -11.56
C GLN A 37 -18.94 -17.16 -10.09
N GLY A 38 -18.92 -16.19 -9.17
CA GLY A 38 -18.74 -16.40 -7.75
C GLY A 38 -17.29 -16.59 -7.31
N LYS A 39 -16.30 -15.95 -7.92
CA LYS A 39 -14.96 -15.88 -7.33
C LYS A 39 -14.37 -14.51 -7.53
N ASP A 40 -13.62 -14.04 -6.53
CA ASP A 40 -12.93 -12.76 -6.65
C ASP A 40 -11.47 -13.00 -7.04
N LEU A 41 -10.81 -14.04 -6.49
CA LEU A 41 -9.49 -14.49 -6.95
C LEU A 41 -9.19 -15.95 -6.54
N ILE A 42 -8.18 -16.57 -7.16
CA ILE A 42 -7.64 -17.87 -6.77
C ILE A 42 -6.18 -17.70 -6.33
N ALA A 43 -5.86 -18.20 -5.13
CA ALA A 43 -4.52 -18.14 -4.56
C ALA A 43 -3.99 -19.53 -4.23
N GLN A 44 -2.68 -19.67 -4.07
CA GLN A 44 -2.02 -20.91 -3.71
C GLN A 44 -0.95 -20.67 -2.65
N LEU A 45 -0.89 -21.54 -1.64
CA LEU A 45 0.18 -21.61 -0.65
C LEU A 45 0.51 -23.09 -0.40
N ASP A 46 1.78 -23.45 -0.42
CA ASP A 46 2.25 -24.83 -0.17
C ASP A 46 1.53 -25.92 -1.01
N ASN A 47 1.26 -25.64 -2.29
CA ASN A 47 0.49 -26.47 -3.23
C ASN A 47 -0.99 -26.68 -2.87
N VAL A 48 -1.52 -25.95 -1.90
CA VAL A 48 -2.95 -25.90 -1.57
C VAL A 48 -3.57 -24.72 -2.30
N THR A 49 -4.62 -24.98 -3.09
CA THR A 49 -5.35 -23.93 -3.81
C THR A 49 -6.53 -23.41 -2.99
N TYR A 50 -6.66 -22.09 -2.94
CA TYR A 50 -7.66 -21.37 -2.17
C TYR A 50 -8.60 -20.60 -3.08
N LEU A 51 -9.90 -20.77 -2.86
CA LEU A 51 -10.92 -19.88 -3.38
C LEU A 51 -11.03 -18.68 -2.47
N VAL A 52 -10.84 -17.48 -3.00
CA VAL A 52 -10.86 -16.25 -2.20
C VAL A 52 -12.10 -15.45 -2.52
N SER A 53 -12.80 -15.03 -1.46
CA SER A 53 -13.98 -14.17 -1.50
C SER A 53 -13.72 -12.91 -0.70
N CYS A 54 -13.87 -11.76 -1.34
CA CYS A 54 -13.60 -10.43 -0.83
C CYS A 54 -14.92 -9.74 -0.50
N LYS A 55 -15.14 -9.38 0.78
CA LYS A 55 -16.32 -8.61 1.20
C LYS A 55 -15.92 -7.31 1.86
N HIS A 56 -16.36 -6.21 1.24
CA HIS A 56 -16.04 -4.86 1.68
C HIS A 56 -17.26 -4.17 2.32
N PHE A 57 -17.43 -4.35 3.64
CA PHE A 57 -18.52 -3.77 4.44
C PHE A 57 -18.05 -2.74 5.46
N SER A 58 -16.87 -2.15 5.29
CA SER A 58 -16.32 -1.18 6.23
C SER A 58 -17.24 0.03 6.42
N ARG A 59 -17.91 0.51 5.36
CA ARG A 59 -18.83 1.66 5.44
C ARG A 59 -20.09 1.37 6.27
N SER A 60 -20.61 0.15 6.19
CA SER A 60 -21.80 -0.25 6.95
C SER A 60 -21.48 -0.83 8.33
N GLN A 61 -20.20 -1.15 8.59
CA GLN A 61 -19.69 -1.75 9.83
C GLN A 61 -20.43 -3.03 10.25
N ARG A 62 -21.12 -3.68 9.30
CA ARG A 62 -21.80 -4.95 9.55
C ARG A 62 -20.83 -6.11 9.34
N PRO A 63 -20.98 -7.21 10.09
CA PRO A 63 -20.22 -8.42 9.82
C PRO A 63 -20.71 -9.08 8.52
N VAL A 64 -19.88 -9.98 8.00
CA VAL A 64 -20.21 -10.87 6.88
C VAL A 64 -20.97 -12.06 7.42
N TYR A 65 -22.18 -12.28 6.93
CA TYR A 65 -23.06 -13.37 7.35
C TYR A 65 -23.00 -14.53 6.35
N ALA A 66 -23.48 -15.71 6.76
CA ALA A 66 -23.63 -16.86 5.86
C ALA A 66 -24.42 -16.53 4.57
N GLY A 67 -25.44 -15.67 4.65
CA GLY A 67 -26.21 -15.24 3.48
C GLY A 67 -25.46 -14.33 2.51
N ASP A 68 -24.33 -13.75 2.91
CA ASP A 68 -23.42 -13.00 2.01
C ASP A 68 -22.47 -13.94 1.24
N GLU A 69 -22.37 -15.20 1.69
CA GLU A 69 -21.43 -16.22 1.24
C GLU A 69 -22.16 -17.51 0.91
N CYS A 70 -22.88 -17.50 -0.20
CA CYS A 70 -23.67 -18.64 -0.63
C CYS A 70 -22.81 -19.68 -1.38
N SER A 71 -23.18 -20.96 -1.21
CA SER A 71 -22.71 -22.08 -2.03
C SER A 71 -21.18 -22.21 -2.11
N ILE A 72 -20.48 -22.00 -0.99
CA ILE A 72 -19.00 -22.08 -0.95
C ILE A 72 -18.51 -23.45 -1.43
N LEU A 73 -19.13 -24.54 -0.99
CA LEU A 73 -18.73 -25.89 -1.40
C LEU A 73 -18.83 -26.09 -2.91
N ASP A 74 -19.92 -25.63 -3.52
CA ASP A 74 -20.11 -25.71 -4.98
C ASP A 74 -19.06 -24.88 -5.71
N ARG A 75 -18.74 -23.67 -5.21
CA ARG A 75 -17.72 -22.78 -5.78
C ARG A 75 -16.32 -23.39 -5.67
N LEU A 76 -16.00 -24.06 -4.56
CA LEU A 76 -14.73 -24.78 -4.39
C LEU A 76 -14.58 -25.88 -5.44
N ILE A 77 -15.63 -26.69 -5.65
CA ILE A 77 -15.65 -27.76 -6.66
C ILE A 77 -15.53 -27.17 -8.07
N GLN A 78 -16.30 -26.13 -8.38
CA GLN A 78 -16.31 -25.46 -9.68
C GLN A 78 -14.94 -24.91 -10.07
N HIS A 79 -14.19 -24.40 -9.09
CA HIS A 79 -12.88 -23.79 -9.31
C HIS A 79 -11.69 -24.71 -8.96
N GLY A 80 -11.94 -25.95 -8.56
CA GLY A 80 -10.88 -26.90 -8.17
C GLY A 80 -10.06 -26.43 -6.97
N ALA A 81 -10.64 -25.60 -6.11
CA ALA A 81 -10.01 -25.11 -4.90
C ALA A 81 -10.25 -26.08 -3.74
N GLN A 82 -9.26 -26.20 -2.86
CA GLN A 82 -9.28 -27.14 -1.75
C GLN A 82 -9.79 -26.49 -0.47
N LYS A 83 -9.49 -25.19 -0.31
CA LYS A 83 -9.81 -24.42 0.90
C LYS A 83 -10.41 -23.06 0.54
N PHE A 84 -11.07 -22.45 1.50
CA PHE A 84 -11.69 -21.14 1.36
C PHE A 84 -10.91 -20.05 2.09
N ILE A 85 -10.82 -18.86 1.50
CA ILE A 85 -10.38 -17.64 2.18
C ILE A 85 -11.49 -16.61 2.14
N GLY A 86 -11.93 -16.17 3.32
CA GLY A 86 -12.74 -14.98 3.48
C GLY A 86 -11.86 -13.77 3.74
N PHE A 87 -11.81 -12.82 2.80
CA PHE A 87 -11.04 -11.57 2.91
C PHE A 87 -11.98 -10.38 3.16
N TYR A 88 -12.18 -10.04 4.43
CA TYR A 88 -13.28 -9.20 4.87
C TYR A 88 -12.78 -7.91 5.52
N SER A 89 -13.33 -6.76 5.09
CA SER A 89 -12.96 -5.47 5.69
C SER A 89 -13.55 -5.25 7.09
N THR A 90 -14.43 -6.15 7.52
CA THR A 90 -15.03 -6.26 8.87
C THR A 90 -14.76 -7.66 9.41
N CYS A 91 -15.60 -8.24 10.27
CA CYS A 91 -15.46 -9.61 10.75
C CYS A 91 -16.46 -10.56 10.10
N GLY A 92 -16.11 -11.85 10.05
CA GLY A 92 -17.07 -12.91 9.80
C GLY A 92 -18.00 -13.12 11.00
N SER A 93 -19.27 -13.41 10.76
CA SER A 93 -20.21 -13.75 11.84
C SER A 93 -19.97 -15.17 12.38
N VAL A 94 -20.44 -15.42 13.59
CA VAL A 94 -20.49 -16.79 14.15
C VAL A 94 -21.29 -17.71 13.24
N SER A 95 -22.42 -17.24 12.70
CA SER A 95 -23.25 -18.02 11.79
C SER A 95 -22.56 -18.39 10.46
N LEU A 96 -21.62 -17.58 9.98
CA LEU A 96 -20.80 -17.93 8.81
C LEU A 96 -19.85 -19.08 9.16
N SER A 97 -19.19 -19.00 10.31
CA SER A 97 -18.27 -20.05 10.78
C SER A 97 -19.00 -21.37 11.00
N GLU A 98 -20.15 -21.34 11.67
CA GLU A 98 -21.02 -22.51 11.87
C GLU A 98 -21.46 -23.13 10.53
N SER A 99 -21.78 -22.31 9.52
CA SER A 99 -22.15 -22.80 8.19
C SER A 99 -20.97 -23.47 7.48
N LEU A 100 -19.78 -22.88 7.53
CA LEU A 100 -18.56 -23.44 6.94
C LEU A 100 -18.19 -24.78 7.58
N GLU A 101 -18.26 -24.85 8.91
CA GLU A 101 -17.99 -26.07 9.67
C GLU A 101 -19.03 -27.16 9.37
N ALA A 102 -20.31 -26.80 9.28
CA ALA A 102 -21.39 -27.73 8.92
C ALA A 102 -21.20 -28.32 7.52
N ASP A 103 -20.71 -27.52 6.57
CA ASP A 103 -20.41 -27.94 5.21
C ASP A 103 -19.06 -28.67 5.10
N GLY A 104 -18.29 -28.78 6.19
CA GLY A 104 -16.98 -29.43 6.21
C GLY A 104 -15.91 -28.68 5.41
N VAL A 105 -16.08 -27.38 5.21
CA VAL A 105 -15.16 -26.55 4.45
C VAL A 105 -13.97 -26.16 5.32
N GLU A 106 -12.76 -26.46 4.88
CA GLU A 106 -11.55 -25.89 5.49
C GLU A 106 -11.38 -24.43 5.05
N TYR A 107 -11.19 -23.52 6.00
CA TYR A 107 -11.16 -22.09 5.71
C TYR A 107 -10.14 -21.29 6.51
N VAL A 108 -9.81 -20.10 6.00
CA VAL A 108 -9.08 -19.04 6.70
C VAL A 108 -9.87 -17.74 6.55
N ILE A 109 -10.08 -17.01 7.65
CA ILE A 109 -10.68 -15.67 7.60
C ILE A 109 -9.61 -14.64 7.90
N PHE A 110 -9.40 -13.72 6.96
CA PHE A 110 -8.72 -12.46 7.19
C PHE A 110 -9.79 -11.40 7.43
N ASP A 111 -9.99 -11.05 8.68
CA ASP A 111 -10.91 -9.98 9.08
C ASP A 111 -10.21 -8.61 9.08
N GLY A 112 -10.98 -7.54 9.19
CA GLY A 112 -10.45 -6.19 9.12
C GLY A 112 -9.38 -5.90 10.17
N LEU A 113 -9.42 -6.57 11.34
CA LEU A 113 -8.42 -6.39 12.38
C LEU A 113 -7.11 -7.11 12.03
N SER A 114 -7.18 -8.39 11.66
CA SER A 114 -6.00 -9.18 11.24
C SER A 114 -5.35 -8.63 9.98
N ILE A 115 -6.15 -8.16 9.02
CA ILE A 115 -5.64 -7.45 7.83
C ILE A 115 -4.92 -6.18 8.24
N PHE A 116 -5.50 -5.41 9.18
CA PHE A 116 -4.89 -4.18 9.66
C PHE A 116 -3.57 -4.45 10.40
N GLU A 117 -3.51 -5.49 11.23
CA GLU A 117 -2.30 -5.88 11.97
C GLU A 117 -1.15 -6.28 11.04
N ASN A 118 -1.43 -6.87 9.88
CA ASN A 118 -0.43 -7.31 8.90
C ASN A 118 -0.30 -6.37 7.67
N MET A 119 -0.94 -5.19 7.69
CA MET A 119 -0.81 -4.20 6.61
C MET A 119 0.65 -3.84 6.35
N MET A 120 1.50 -3.89 7.37
CA MET A 120 2.91 -3.52 7.28
C MET A 120 3.73 -4.43 6.35
N ASP A 121 3.25 -5.64 6.07
CA ASP A 121 3.93 -6.57 5.15
C ASP A 121 3.65 -6.22 3.68
N VAL A 122 2.59 -5.44 3.42
CA VAL A 122 2.23 -4.99 2.07
C VAL A 122 3.25 -3.96 1.56
N SER A 123 3.56 -4.01 0.27
CA SER A 123 4.58 -3.14 -0.32
C SER A 123 4.20 -1.66 -0.30
N PHE A 124 5.20 -0.79 -0.22
CA PHE A 124 5.02 0.66 -0.20
C PHE A 124 4.22 1.17 -1.41
N SER A 125 4.53 0.70 -2.61
CA SER A 125 3.84 1.11 -3.84
C SER A 125 2.34 0.81 -3.79
N VAL A 126 1.92 -0.26 -3.11
CA VAL A 126 0.51 -0.61 -2.93
C VAL A 126 -0.15 0.34 -1.94
N HIS A 127 0.52 0.65 -0.83
CA HIS A 127 0.01 1.63 0.14
C HIS A 127 -0.23 2.99 -0.51
N GLN A 128 0.74 3.49 -1.27
CA GLN A 128 0.65 4.75 -1.99
C GLN A 128 -0.44 4.75 -3.06
N SER A 129 -0.58 3.64 -3.79
CA SER A 129 -1.54 3.56 -4.90
C SER A 129 -3.00 3.49 -4.42
N LEU A 130 -3.27 2.78 -3.33
CA LEU A 130 -4.64 2.46 -2.91
C LEU A 130 -5.18 3.39 -1.83
N PHE A 131 -4.33 3.98 -1.00
CA PHE A 131 -4.77 4.76 0.16
C PHE A 131 -4.35 6.23 0.05
N ARG A 132 -5.04 6.97 -0.84
CA ARG A 132 -4.72 8.38 -1.18
C ARG A 132 -5.18 9.40 -0.12
N GLU A 133 -6.26 9.13 0.62
CA GLU A 133 -6.78 10.01 1.68
C GLU A 133 -6.65 9.36 3.05
N ILE A 134 -5.41 9.16 3.52
CA ILE A 134 -5.21 8.66 4.87
C ILE A 134 -5.15 9.81 5.89
N ARG A 135 -6.13 9.85 6.80
CA ARG A 135 -6.06 10.66 8.04
C ARG A 135 -5.38 9.96 9.22
N VAL A 136 -4.99 8.69 9.12
CA VAL A 136 -4.23 7.99 10.18
C VAL A 136 -3.41 6.87 9.54
N VAL A 137 -2.08 7.01 9.49
CA VAL A 137 -1.15 5.90 9.21
C VAL A 137 -0.53 5.48 10.51
N ARG A 138 -0.48 4.16 10.74
CA ARG A 138 0.39 3.56 11.75
C ARG A 138 1.71 3.07 11.10
N ALA A 139 2.85 3.45 11.65
CA ALA A 139 4.18 3.06 11.18
C ALA A 139 4.66 1.68 11.60
N LYS A 140 5.75 1.30 10.94
CA LYS A 140 6.65 0.20 11.28
C LYS A 140 7.49 0.59 12.50
N THR A 141 7.33 -0.14 13.59
CA THR A 141 8.40 -0.53 14.51
C THR A 141 8.14 -2.02 14.78
N PHE A 142 8.99 -2.97 14.41
CA PHE A 142 10.35 -3.21 14.87
C PHE A 142 11.07 -4.16 13.88
N GLY A 143 12.34 -3.91 13.55
CA GLY A 143 13.25 -4.95 13.03
C GLY A 143 13.91 -4.74 11.67
N GLN A 144 13.62 -3.67 10.93
CA GLN A 144 14.43 -3.33 9.74
C GLN A 144 15.62 -2.46 10.12
N GLU A 145 16.79 -2.76 9.56
CA GLU A 145 17.97 -1.91 9.71
C GLU A 145 17.67 -0.53 9.12
N TYR A 146 17.95 0.51 9.90
CA TYR A 146 17.82 1.89 9.47
C TYR A 146 18.61 2.14 8.18
N ARG A 147 17.95 2.62 7.12
CA ARG A 147 18.59 2.96 5.85
C ARG A 147 18.76 4.48 5.76
N PRO A 148 19.98 5.05 5.90
CA PRO A 148 20.15 6.49 5.83
C PRO A 148 19.81 7.03 4.44
N LEU A 149 19.22 8.22 4.37
CA LEU A 149 19.08 8.96 3.10
C LEU A 149 20.25 9.91 2.98
N LEU A 150 21.26 9.53 2.21
CA LEU A 150 22.47 10.33 2.11
C LEU A 150 22.24 11.58 1.26
N CYS A 151 22.75 12.72 1.74
CA CYS A 151 22.73 14.01 1.06
C CYS A 151 23.42 13.91 -0.30
N GLN A 152 22.74 14.34 -1.37
CA GLN A 152 23.21 14.14 -2.75
C GLN A 152 24.44 14.98 -3.12
N CYS A 153 24.77 16.02 -2.37
CA CYS A 153 26.02 16.77 -2.57
C CYS A 153 27.30 15.92 -2.34
N GLY A 154 27.17 14.70 -1.81
CA GLY A 154 28.29 13.79 -1.58
C GLY A 154 28.97 13.94 -0.22
N CYS A 155 28.43 14.77 0.69
CA CYS A 155 29.01 14.94 2.03
C CYS A 155 28.84 13.73 2.97
N GLY A 156 28.06 12.72 2.57
CA GLY A 156 27.78 11.52 3.37
C GLY A 156 26.91 11.76 4.60
N SER A 157 26.38 12.97 4.79
CA SER A 157 25.42 13.25 5.86
C SER A 157 24.07 12.62 5.55
N ASP A 158 23.46 12.04 6.56
CA ASP A 158 22.11 11.51 6.49
C ASP A 158 21.09 12.63 6.72
N ILE A 159 20.22 12.84 5.74
CA ILE A 159 19.27 13.95 5.73
C ILE A 159 17.98 13.65 6.51
N LEU A 160 17.78 12.40 6.96
CA LEU A 160 16.67 12.05 7.85
C LEU A 160 17.00 12.25 9.33
N GLY A 161 18.28 12.48 9.66
CA GLY A 161 18.74 12.65 11.03
C GLY A 161 18.34 14.01 11.63
N SER A 162 17.90 14.01 12.88
CA SER A 162 17.29 15.15 13.59
C SER A 162 18.20 16.35 13.92
N ALA A 163 19.44 16.38 13.42
CA ALA A 163 20.41 17.40 13.80
C ALA A 163 20.49 18.58 12.82
N LEU A 164 20.05 18.42 11.57
CA LEU A 164 20.23 19.43 10.53
C LEU A 164 19.01 19.52 9.62
N SER A 165 18.65 20.74 9.25
CA SER A 165 17.58 21.03 8.29
C SER A 165 17.94 20.52 6.91
N SER A 166 16.97 19.86 6.27
CA SER A 166 17.11 19.23 4.97
C SER A 166 15.83 19.35 4.16
N SER A 167 16.01 19.38 2.84
CA SER A 167 14.92 19.59 1.89
C SER A 167 14.97 18.58 0.75
N VAL A 168 13.78 18.25 0.24
CA VAL A 168 13.56 17.57 -1.04
C VAL A 168 12.97 18.60 -2.01
N TYR A 169 13.40 18.55 -3.27
CA TYR A 169 12.96 19.51 -4.27
C TYR A 169 12.96 18.92 -5.67
N LEU A 170 12.16 19.51 -6.54
CA LEU A 170 12.25 19.28 -7.98
C LEU A 170 13.10 20.38 -8.61
N ALA A 171 14.05 19.98 -9.45
CA ALA A 171 14.97 20.87 -10.13
C ALA A 171 14.95 20.59 -11.63
N LEU A 172 14.95 21.65 -12.44
CA LEU A 172 15.16 21.53 -13.88
C LEU A 172 16.67 21.51 -14.16
N GLY A 173 17.17 20.35 -14.59
CA GLY A 173 18.56 20.16 -15.01
C GLY A 173 18.70 20.01 -16.53
N GLU A 174 19.92 19.68 -16.99
CA GLU A 174 20.24 19.52 -18.42
C GLU A 174 19.44 18.41 -19.12
N LYS A 175 18.95 17.41 -18.38
CA LYS A 175 18.23 16.24 -18.89
C LYS A 175 16.74 16.26 -18.53
N GLY A 176 16.19 17.43 -18.22
CA GLY A 176 14.82 17.60 -17.77
C GLY A 176 14.67 17.70 -16.26
N VAL A 177 13.42 17.59 -15.79
CA VAL A 177 13.06 17.69 -14.37
C VAL A 177 13.59 16.48 -13.62
N ASN A 178 14.31 16.72 -12.51
CA ASN A 178 14.81 15.69 -11.62
C ASN A 178 14.33 15.94 -10.18
N VAL A 179 14.32 14.89 -9.35
CA VAL A 179 14.19 15.02 -7.89
C VAL A 179 15.56 15.07 -7.24
N GLU A 180 15.73 15.98 -6.29
CA GLU A 180 16.94 16.13 -5.50
C GLU A 180 16.64 16.27 -4.00
N TRP A 181 17.61 15.90 -3.17
CA TRP A 181 17.51 16.06 -1.71
C TRP A 181 18.87 16.33 -1.08
N CYS A 182 18.92 17.36 -0.23
CA CYS A 182 20.15 17.81 0.42
C CYS A 182 19.88 18.41 1.81
N LEU A 183 20.94 18.54 2.61
CA LEU A 183 20.95 19.49 3.71
C LEU A 183 20.76 20.91 3.15
N ASP A 184 20.01 21.76 3.83
CA ASP A 184 19.62 23.08 3.28
C ASP A 184 20.83 23.95 2.91
N LYS A 185 21.89 23.88 3.70
CA LYS A 185 23.17 24.57 3.46
C LYS A 185 23.93 24.09 2.20
N HIS A 186 23.53 22.95 1.63
CA HIS A 186 24.14 22.36 0.44
C HIS A 186 23.26 22.50 -0.80
N ILE A 187 22.10 23.15 -0.70
CA ILE A 187 21.24 23.42 -1.85
C ILE A 187 21.94 24.45 -2.74
N ASP A 188 22.17 24.07 -3.99
CA ASP A 188 22.80 24.92 -4.99
C ASP A 188 21.74 25.65 -5.83
N TYR A 189 21.49 26.92 -5.48
CA TYR A 189 20.57 27.79 -6.21
C TYR A 189 21.15 28.38 -7.51
N SER A 190 22.40 28.10 -7.84
CA SER A 190 23.11 28.77 -8.94
C SER A 190 23.09 27.99 -10.26
N HIS A 191 22.97 26.66 -10.21
CA HIS A 191 23.06 25.81 -11.41
C HIS A 191 21.70 25.27 -11.89
N ASN A 192 20.74 25.09 -10.98
CA ASN A 192 19.44 24.48 -11.30
C ASN A 192 18.29 25.42 -10.99
N LEU A 193 17.25 25.42 -11.83
CA LEU A 193 15.99 26.09 -11.53
C LEU A 193 15.16 25.17 -10.63
N ILE A 194 15.03 25.53 -9.35
CA ILE A 194 14.16 24.84 -8.40
C ILE A 194 12.69 25.16 -8.72
N LEU A 195 11.90 24.13 -8.96
CA LEU A 195 10.49 24.21 -9.32
C LEU A 195 9.57 24.15 -8.09
N THR A 196 9.95 23.33 -7.12
CA THR A 196 9.31 23.25 -5.79
C THR A 196 10.33 22.73 -4.78
N ILE A 197 10.14 23.06 -3.51
CA ILE A 197 11.00 22.67 -2.40
C ILE A 197 10.13 22.44 -1.16
N SER A 198 10.42 21.37 -0.42
CA SER A 198 9.75 21.03 0.82
C SER A 198 10.75 20.49 1.83
N ASP A 199 10.59 20.87 3.10
CA ASP A 199 11.39 20.28 4.17
C ASP A 199 11.14 18.77 4.24
N VAL A 200 12.20 17.99 4.42
CA VAL A 200 12.11 16.53 4.49
C VAL A 200 11.27 16.09 5.68
N GLU A 201 11.26 16.85 6.78
CA GLU A 201 10.40 16.60 7.93
C GLU A 201 8.91 16.64 7.59
N ASN A 202 8.50 17.45 6.60
CA ASN A 202 7.11 17.45 6.13
C ASN A 202 6.73 16.12 5.49
N CYS A 203 7.70 15.34 5.04
CA CYS A 203 7.46 14.02 4.47
C CYS A 203 7.25 12.93 5.54
N PHE A 204 7.43 13.24 6.83
CA PHE A 204 7.26 12.30 7.95
C PHE A 204 5.80 12.14 8.40
N SER A 205 4.87 12.78 7.69
CA SER A 205 3.43 12.54 7.80
C SER A 205 2.90 12.15 6.45
N LEU A 206 2.14 11.05 6.36
CA LEU A 206 1.63 10.60 5.06
C LEU A 206 0.72 11.65 4.40
N ASN A 207 -0.09 12.38 5.17
CA ASN A 207 -0.93 13.44 4.63
C ASN A 207 -0.10 14.56 3.98
N SER A 208 1.00 14.96 4.63
CA SER A 208 1.89 15.99 4.08
C SER A 208 2.73 15.45 2.92
N LEU A 209 3.21 14.21 3.00
CA LEU A 209 3.90 13.54 1.90
C LEU A 209 3.01 13.40 0.66
N ASN A 210 1.75 12.99 0.81
CA ASN A 210 0.81 12.89 -0.31
C ASN A 210 0.59 14.24 -1.00
N LYS A 211 0.52 15.34 -0.24
CA LYS A 211 0.42 16.69 -0.83
C LYS A 211 1.66 17.07 -1.63
N ILE A 212 2.84 16.72 -1.13
CA ILE A 212 4.11 16.95 -1.84
C ILE A 212 4.14 16.11 -3.12
N ILE A 213 3.71 14.84 -3.07
CA ILE A 213 3.60 13.98 -4.23
C ILE A 213 2.62 14.56 -5.26
N ASP A 214 1.42 14.98 -4.86
CA ASP A 214 0.44 15.60 -5.75
C ASP A 214 1.00 16.86 -6.43
N GLU A 215 1.77 17.66 -5.70
CA GLU A 215 2.44 18.85 -6.24
C GLU A 215 3.52 18.46 -7.26
N HIS A 216 4.35 17.47 -6.92
CA HIS A 216 5.37 16.94 -7.82
C HIS A 216 4.76 16.38 -9.11
N GLU A 217 3.67 15.60 -9.01
CA GLU A 217 2.95 15.05 -10.16
C GLU A 217 2.44 16.15 -11.09
N ARG A 218 1.82 17.20 -10.55
CA ARG A 218 1.37 18.35 -11.38
C ARG A 218 2.51 19.03 -12.11
N ILE A 219 3.67 19.16 -11.47
CA ILE A 219 4.87 19.73 -12.09
C ILE A 219 5.35 18.82 -13.23
N LEU A 220 5.43 17.51 -12.99
CA LEU A 220 5.85 16.53 -13.99
C LEU A 220 4.91 16.46 -15.20
N GLU A 221 3.59 16.54 -14.98
CA GLU A 221 2.58 16.60 -16.06
C GLU A 221 2.78 17.83 -16.97
N SER A 222 3.29 18.92 -16.41
CA SER A 222 3.58 20.16 -17.15
C SER A 222 4.99 20.23 -17.73
N ALA A 223 5.87 19.29 -17.36
CA ALA A 223 7.26 19.29 -17.76
C ALA A 223 7.43 18.84 -19.21
N SER A 224 8.30 19.55 -19.97
CA SER A 224 8.62 19.17 -21.35
C SER A 224 9.49 17.92 -21.44
N GLU A 225 10.34 17.71 -20.43
CA GLU A 225 11.27 16.59 -20.35
C GLU A 225 11.48 16.23 -18.87
N VAL A 226 11.50 14.93 -18.58
CA VAL A 226 11.75 14.37 -17.24
C VAL A 226 13.02 13.54 -17.30
N SER A 227 13.86 13.68 -16.29
CA SER A 227 15.11 12.93 -16.18
C SER A 227 14.85 11.42 -16.28
N PRO A 228 15.64 10.66 -17.05
CA PRO A 228 15.47 9.21 -17.15
C PRO A 228 15.77 8.47 -15.84
N LEU A 229 16.40 9.15 -14.87
CA LEU A 229 16.66 8.62 -13.52
C LEU A 229 15.59 9.02 -12.51
N PHE A 230 14.59 9.82 -12.91
CA PHE A 230 13.60 10.38 -11.99
C PHE A 230 12.89 9.28 -11.20
N ASP A 231 12.33 8.29 -11.89
CA ASP A 231 11.53 7.24 -11.25
C ASP A 231 12.34 6.43 -10.23
N GLU A 232 13.58 6.07 -10.56
CA GLU A 232 14.48 5.35 -9.66
C GLU A 232 14.82 6.18 -8.42
N MET A 233 15.17 7.45 -8.62
CA MET A 233 15.53 8.36 -7.53
C MET A 233 14.34 8.69 -6.64
N TYR A 234 13.18 8.91 -7.23
CA TYR A 234 11.96 9.24 -6.51
C TYR A 234 11.44 8.04 -5.72
N THR A 235 11.51 6.83 -6.30
CA THR A 235 11.22 5.58 -5.57
C THR A 235 12.14 5.42 -4.37
N THR A 236 13.46 5.61 -4.57
CA THR A 236 14.44 5.53 -3.48
C THR A 236 14.13 6.53 -2.36
N PHE A 237 13.82 7.78 -2.72
CA PHE A 237 13.44 8.81 -1.75
C PHE A 237 12.22 8.38 -0.94
N LEU A 238 11.14 7.97 -1.61
CA LEU A 238 9.88 7.60 -0.98
C LEU A 238 10.03 6.36 -0.07
N GLU A 239 10.75 5.34 -0.52
CA GLU A 239 11.03 4.13 0.28
C GLU A 239 11.76 4.46 1.57
N VAL A 240 12.78 5.31 1.50
CA VAL A 240 13.63 5.63 2.65
C VAL A 240 12.91 6.61 3.59
N VAL A 241 12.20 7.62 3.08
CA VAL A 241 11.40 8.54 3.91
C VAL A 241 10.28 7.82 4.64
N HIS A 242 9.67 6.80 4.04
CA HIS A 242 8.60 6.04 4.67
C HIS A 242 9.01 5.45 6.02
N GLN A 243 10.30 5.17 6.24
CA GLN A 243 10.79 4.68 7.54
C GLN A 243 10.67 5.72 8.67
N MET A 244 10.50 7.01 8.33
CA MET A 244 10.38 8.13 9.27
C MET A 244 8.93 8.54 9.53
N ILE A 245 7.96 7.99 8.78
CA ILE A 245 6.55 8.30 8.97
C ILE A 245 6.04 7.54 10.18
N TYR A 246 5.70 8.23 11.27
CA TYR A 246 5.32 7.61 12.56
C TYR A 246 3.84 7.21 12.65
N PRO A 247 3.51 6.15 13.42
CA PRO A 247 2.16 5.83 13.79
C PRO A 247 1.73 6.84 14.83
N VAL A 248 0.75 7.68 14.54
CA VAL A 248 0.09 8.37 15.65
C VAL A 248 -0.83 7.34 16.34
N ASP A 249 -0.75 7.30 17.67
CA ASP A 249 -1.53 6.44 18.58
C ASP A 249 -3.02 6.34 18.23
#